data_AF-A0AAU1E6V9-F1
#
_entry.id   AF-A0AAU1E6V9-F1
#
_cell.length_a   1.000
_cell.length_b   1.000
_cell.length_c   1.000
_cell.angle_alpha   90.00
_cell.angle_beta   90.00
_cell.angle_gamma   90.00
#
_symmetry.space_group_name_H-M   'P 1'
#
loop_
_entity.id
_entity.type
_entity.pdbx_description
1 polymer ?
#
loop_
_entity_poly.entity_id
_entity_poly.type
_entity_poly.pdbx_seq_one_letter_code
_entity_poly.pdbx_strand_id
1 'polypeptide(L)' 'MERSLEKDGTVDVRDYLGGRPAYPDRAGVEAPWRFFFCLGGREDDGPYFLNFAYGSGFAYLSPDRLEGRFSWEGA' A
#
# COMPACT_ATOMS: atom_id res chain seq x y z
N MET A 1 10.12 19.74 34.57
CA MET A 1 8.95 19.55 33.69
C MET A 1 9.36 18.50 32.67
N GLU A 2 9.11 17.24 32.99
CA GLU A 2 9.56 16.09 32.20
C GLU A 2 8.66 15.98 30.96
N ARG A 3 9.27 15.98 29.77
CA ARG A 3 8.57 15.72 28.51
C ARG A 3 8.16 14.25 28.51
N SER A 4 6.87 14.00 28.63
CA SER A 4 6.28 12.69 28.32
C SER A 4 6.63 12.32 26.88
N LEU A 5 7.41 11.25 26.72
CA LEU A 5 7.58 10.56 25.45
C LEU A 5 6.21 10.00 25.06
N GLU A 6 5.51 10.74 24.19
CA GLU A 6 4.32 10.22 23.53
C GLU A 6 4.74 8.95 22.80
N LYS A 7 4.10 7.85 23.23
CA LYS A 7 4.04 6.52 22.62
C LYS A 7 4.54 6.55 21.18
N ASP A 8 5.67 5.88 20.94
CA ASP A 8 6.19 5.60 19.60
C ASP A 8 5.07 4.88 18.82
N GLY A 9 4.26 5.68 18.12
CA GLY A 9 3.21 5.18 17.26
C GLY A 9 3.95 4.50 16.12
N THR A 10 3.83 3.18 16.02
CA THR A 10 4.17 2.45 14.81
C THR A 10 3.64 3.25 13.64
N VAL A 11 4.54 3.88 12.90
CA VAL A 11 4.18 4.54 11.65
C VAL A 11 3.77 3.39 10.75
N ASP A 12 2.46 3.12 10.71
CA ASP A 12 1.86 2.23 9.74
C ASP A 12 2.01 2.96 8.40
N VAL A 13 3.18 2.78 7.78
CA VAL A 13 3.47 3.36 6.46
C VAL A 13 2.61 2.60 5.47
N ARG A 14 1.36 3.03 5.33
CA ARG A 14 0.38 2.46 4.38
C ARG A 14 0.70 2.83 2.94
N ASP A 15 1.46 3.90 2.76
CA ASP A 15 1.91 4.41 1.47
C ASP A 15 3.42 4.23 1.32
N TYR A 16 3.86 3.32 0.45
CA TYR A 16 5.29 3.08 0.24
C TYR A 16 5.62 2.64 -1.19
N LEU A 17 6.83 2.98 -1.62
CA LEU A 17 7.41 2.62 -2.91
C LEU A 17 8.48 1.55 -2.72
N GLY A 18 8.38 0.46 -3.46
CA GLY A 18 9.33 -0.65 -3.49
C GLY A 18 9.38 -1.42 -2.17
N GLY A 19 10.43 -2.23 -2.02
CA GLY A 19 10.57 -3.11 -0.86
C GLY A 19 9.73 -4.37 -0.99
N ARG A 20 9.32 -4.92 0.17
CA ARG A 20 8.54 -6.16 0.23
C ARG A 20 7.07 -5.82 0.43
N PRO A 21 6.15 -6.36 -0.39
CA PRO A 21 4.73 -6.19 -0.14
C PRO A 21 4.34 -6.81 1.20
N ALA A 22 3.45 -6.14 1.93
CA ALA A 22 2.86 -6.69 3.15
C ALA A 22 2.10 -8.00 2.90
N TYR A 23 1.46 -8.11 1.73
CA TYR A 23 0.65 -9.27 1.33
C TYR A 23 1.08 -9.80 -0.05
N PRO A 24 2.23 -10.51 -0.15
CA PRO A 24 2.76 -11.01 -1.42
C PRO A 24 1.79 -11.96 -2.14
N ASP A 25 1.00 -12.74 -1.39
CA ASP A 25 0.06 -13.72 -1.95
C ASP A 25 -1.17 -13.07 -2.62
N ARG A 26 -1.38 -11.77 -2.39
CA ARG A 26 -2.51 -10.99 -2.94
C ARG A 26 -2.14 -10.21 -4.21
N ALA A 27 -0.96 -10.47 -4.76
CA ALA A 27 -0.47 -9.76 -5.94
C ALA A 27 -1.34 -9.93 -7.18
N GLY A 28 -2.09 -11.04 -7.28
CA GLY A 28 -2.89 -11.35 -8.47
C GLY A 28 -2.05 -11.52 -9.75
N VAL A 29 -0.73 -11.60 -9.60
CA VAL A 29 0.26 -11.76 -10.68
C VAL A 29 1.26 -12.82 -10.26
N GLU A 30 1.63 -13.69 -11.20
CA GLU A 30 2.61 -14.73 -10.96
C GLU A 30 4.05 -14.18 -11.08
N ALA A 31 5.01 -14.88 -10.48
CA ALA A 31 6.42 -14.60 -10.70
C ALA A 31 6.74 -14.60 -12.21
N PRO A 32 7.58 -13.67 -12.72
CA PRO A 32 8.54 -12.84 -11.99
C PRO A 32 8.11 -11.37 -11.83
N TRP A 33 6.80 -11.10 -11.78
CA TRP A 33 6.29 -9.74 -11.54
C TRP A 33 6.81 -9.18 -10.21
N ARG A 34 7.09 -7.87 -10.19
CA ARG A 34 7.76 -7.21 -9.05
C ARG A 34 6.83 -6.18 -8.43
N PHE A 35 6.74 -6.21 -7.11
CA PHE A 35 6.06 -5.17 -6.37
C PHE A 35 6.67 -3.79 -6.66
N PHE A 36 5.81 -2.79 -6.84
CA PHE A 36 6.21 -1.42 -7.13
C PHE A 36 5.78 -0.43 -6.05
N PHE A 37 4.49 -0.36 -5.68
CA PHE A 37 4.04 0.48 -4.57
C PHE A 37 2.78 -0.05 -3.90
N CYS A 38 2.52 0.47 -2.70
CA CYS A 38 1.28 0.32 -1.95
C CYS A 38 0.71 1.71 -1.65
N LEU A 39 -0.61 1.83 -1.73
CA LEU A 39 -1.38 2.99 -1.30
C LEU A 39 -2.44 2.53 -0.29
N GLY A 40 -2.47 3.17 0.87
CA GLY A 40 -3.51 2.98 1.86
C GLY A 40 -4.78 3.70 1.45
N GLY A 41 -5.92 3.03 1.65
CA GLY A 41 -7.21 3.72 1.65
C GLY A 41 -7.22 4.75 2.77
N ARG A 42 -7.81 5.92 2.52
CA ARG A 42 -8.05 6.92 3.56
C ARG A 42 -9.50 6.91 4.00
N GLU A 43 -9.70 7.06 5.29
CA GLU A 43 -10.98 7.43 5.88
C GLU A 43 -11.10 8.95 5.78
N ASP A 44 -11.74 9.40 4.72
CA ASP A 44 -11.99 10.81 4.42
C ASP A 44 -13.42 10.93 3.87
N ASP A 45 -14.11 12.01 4.19
CA ASP A 45 -15.48 12.31 3.75
C ASP A 45 -15.51 13.35 2.60
N GLY A 46 -14.35 13.86 2.20
CA GLY A 46 -14.20 14.76 1.07
C GLY A 46 -14.45 14.10 -0.30
N PRO A 47 -14.63 14.89 -1.37
CA PRO A 47 -14.87 14.35 -2.71
C PRO A 47 -13.62 13.78 -3.39
N TYR A 48 -12.43 13.95 -2.81
CA TYR A 48 -11.15 13.60 -3.44
C TYR A 48 -10.27 12.74 -2.53
N PHE A 49 -10.61 11.47 -2.39
CA PHE A 49 -9.77 10.49 -1.71
C PHE A 49 -9.78 9.15 -2.42
N LEU A 50 -8.75 8.35 -2.16
CA LEU A 50 -8.67 6.97 -2.62
C LEU A 50 -9.45 6.09 -1.65
N ASN A 51 -10.63 5.66 -2.09
CA ASN A 51 -11.46 4.72 -1.35
C ASN A 51 -11.19 3.29 -1.82
N PHE A 52 -10.34 2.58 -1.07
CA PHE A 52 -10.16 1.13 -1.22
C PHE A 52 -11.00 0.37 -0.20
N ALA A 53 -12.21 0.85 0.14
CA ALA A 53 -13.04 0.32 1.23
C ALA A 53 -12.24 0.11 2.53
N TYR A 54 -11.47 1.14 2.92
CA TYR A 54 -10.56 1.14 4.07
C TYR A 54 -9.38 0.16 4.01
N GLY A 55 -9.20 -0.58 2.91
CA GLY A 55 -8.07 -1.47 2.70
C GLY A 55 -6.90 -0.81 1.97
N SER A 56 -6.30 -1.50 1.00
CA SER A 56 -5.07 -1.07 0.33
C SER A 56 -5.07 -1.39 -1.16
N GLY A 57 -4.41 -0.54 -1.93
CA GLY A 57 -4.12 -0.72 -3.35
C GLY A 57 -2.65 -1.07 -3.58
N PHE A 58 -2.38 -1.98 -4.51
CA PHE A 58 -1.04 -2.50 -4.80
C PHE A 58 -0.75 -2.43 -6.29
N ALA A 59 0.47 -2.04 -6.64
CA ALA A 59 0.94 -2.04 -8.02
C ALA A 59 2.14 -2.97 -8.20
N TYR A 60 2.15 -3.65 -9.35
CA TYR A 60 3.20 -4.56 -9.77
C TYR A 60 3.64 -4.24 -11.19
N LEU A 61 4.94 -4.44 -11.47
CA LEU A 61 5.53 -4.26 -12.79
C LEU A 61 5.93 -5.62 -13.36
N SER A 62 5.75 -5.77 -14.67
CA SER A 62 6.30 -6.88 -15.43
C SER A 62 7.85 -6.91 -15.33
N PRO A 63 8.48 -8.06 -15.59
CA PRO A 63 9.94 -8.18 -15.53
C PRO A 63 10.70 -7.18 -16.42
N ASP A 64 10.14 -6.85 -17.58
CA ASP A 64 10.67 -5.88 -18.54
C ASP A 64 10.28 -4.42 -18.24
N ARG A 65 9.41 -4.21 -17.24
CA ARG A 65 8.90 -2.91 -16.77
C ARG A 65 8.06 -2.15 -17.79
N LEU A 66 7.51 -2.85 -18.79
CA LEU A 66 6.64 -2.25 -19.81
C LEU A 66 5.15 -2.35 -19.44
N GLU A 67 4.77 -3.28 -18.57
CA GLU A 67 3.40 -3.44 -18.08
C GLU A 67 3.32 -3.18 -16.58
N GLY A 68 2.22 -2.52 -16.19
CA GLY A 68 1.82 -2.35 -14.79
C GLY A 68 0.46 -3.00 -14.55
N ARG A 69 0.31 -3.64 -13.39
CA ARG A 69 -0.98 -4.17 -12.91
C ARG A 69 -1.27 -3.61 -11.54
N PHE A 70 -2.55 -3.27 -11.34
CA PHE A 70 -3.05 -2.73 -10.09
C PHE A 70 -4.18 -3.61 -9.56
N SER A 71 -4.13 -3.92 -8.28
CA SER A 71 -5.18 -4.61 -7.53
C SER A 71 -5.45 -3.85 -6.24
N TRP A 72 -6.64 -4.03 -5.66
CA TRP A 72 -6.98 -3.46 -4.36
C TRP A 72 -7.84 -4.44 -3.57
N GLU A 73 -7.84 -4.25 -2.26
CA GLU A 73 -8.70 -4.98 -1.34
C GLU A 73 -9.39 -4.03 -0.37
N GLY A 74 -10.60 -4.42 0.05
CA GLY A 74 -11.30 -3.80 1.17
C GLY A 74 -10.87 -4.40 2.51
N ALA A 75 -11.08 -3.64 3.58
CA ALA A 75 -10.89 -4.10 4.96
C ALA A 75 -12.02 -5.05 5.42
#